data_AF-R7SWC1-F1
#
_entry.id   AF-R7SWC1-F1
#
_cell.length_a   1.000
_cell.length_b   1.000
_cell.length_c   1.000
_cell.angle_alpha   90.00
_cell.angle_beta   90.00
_cell.angle_gamma   90.00
#
_symmetry.space_group_name_H-M   'P 1'
#
loop_
_entity.id
_entity.type
_entity.pdbx_description
1 polymer ?
#
loop_
_entity_poly.entity_id
_entity_poly.type
_entity_poly.pdbx_seq_one_letter_code
_entity_poly.pdbx_strand_id
1 'polypeptide(L)'
;MIVNAAFALSLLSATYAFTVGRRDDSPADADLLASCPGGPGSKAVEKADKCTLVNIVNNPDIRVWKPLGDPQLNCGGGTEDITVTLGGSTTVTQTTEVNANLGVNVEGITIGGGVSTSSSSSSTESQSVQFSIPPGKQAVYVAGVEHSSQTGNVQVNYGDRQFGHFIWFTGATVTQLTPKPDDVEFNVLQTDCGTDPRDVSSLPQ
;
A
#
# COMPACT_ATOMS: atom_id res chain seq x y z
N MET A 1 -12.52 -5.41 89.82
CA MET A 1 -13.48 -5.53 88.70
C MET A 1 -13.77 -4.11 88.22
N ILE A 2 -13.89 -3.94 86.89
CA ILE A 2 -14.21 -2.70 86.14
C ILE A 2 -13.00 -1.97 85.49
N VAL A 3 -12.58 -2.59 84.37
CA VAL A 3 -12.29 -2.08 83.01
C VAL A 3 -11.48 -0.79 82.82
N ASN A 4 -10.22 -0.97 82.40
CA ASN A 4 -9.42 0.00 81.63
C ASN A 4 -9.99 0.12 80.20
N ALA A 5 -10.49 1.30 79.81
CA ALA A 5 -10.85 1.60 78.43
C ALA A 5 -9.71 2.38 77.77
N ALA A 6 -8.93 1.72 76.92
CA ALA A 6 -7.97 2.35 76.04
C ALA A 6 -8.72 2.98 74.85
N PHE A 7 -8.69 4.31 74.74
CA PHE A 7 -9.16 5.05 73.57
C PHE A 7 -8.14 4.89 72.43
N ALA A 8 -8.47 4.08 71.43
CA ALA A 8 -7.71 3.98 70.20
C ALA A 8 -8.09 5.16 69.27
N LEU A 9 -7.13 6.05 69.02
CA LEU A 9 -7.25 7.15 68.08
C LEU A 9 -6.89 6.64 66.67
N SER A 10 -7.89 6.27 65.87
CA SER A 10 -7.70 5.89 64.47
C SER A 10 -7.57 7.14 63.59
N LEU A 11 -6.34 7.51 63.25
CA LEU A 11 -6.04 8.45 62.17
C LEU A 11 -6.44 7.83 60.82
N LEU A 12 -7.60 8.23 60.29
CA LEU A 12 -7.95 8.04 58.89
C LEU A 12 -6.96 8.85 58.04
N SER A 13 -5.88 8.20 57.61
CA SER A 13 -5.05 8.69 56.52
C SER A 13 -5.82 8.41 55.24
N ALA A 14 -6.50 9.43 54.72
CA ALA A 14 -7.14 9.40 53.41
C ALA A 14 -6.06 9.08 52.36
N THR A 15 -6.02 7.84 51.91
CA THR A 15 -5.34 7.47 50.68
C THR A 15 -6.10 8.15 49.55
N TYR A 16 -5.66 9.34 49.17
CA TYR A 16 -5.92 9.86 47.84
C TYR A 16 -5.29 8.87 46.88
N ALA A 17 -6.09 7.90 46.45
CA ALA A 17 -5.83 7.14 45.25
C ALA A 17 -5.79 8.17 44.12
N PHE A 18 -4.59 8.64 43.81
CA PHE A 18 -4.29 9.16 42.49
C PHE A 18 -4.60 8.01 41.53
N THR A 19 -5.82 7.98 41.01
CA THR A 19 -6.09 7.35 39.74
C THR A 19 -5.30 8.16 38.74
N VAL A 20 -4.04 7.77 38.52
CA VAL A 20 -3.32 8.14 37.31
C VAL A 20 -4.17 7.55 36.20
N GLY A 21 -5.04 8.38 35.62
CA GLY A 21 -5.79 8.01 34.44
C GLY A 21 -4.75 7.57 33.43
N ARG A 22 -4.78 6.28 33.07
CA ARG A 22 -4.15 5.85 31.83
C ARG A 22 -4.86 6.63 30.73
N ARG A 23 -4.21 7.68 30.22
CA ARG A 23 -4.56 8.22 28.92
C ARG A 23 -4.03 7.23 27.90
N ASP A 24 -4.82 6.20 27.65
CA ASP A 24 -4.76 5.39 26.42
C ASP A 24 -5.38 6.16 25.24
N ASP A 25 -5.38 7.50 25.27
CA ASP A 25 -5.88 8.32 24.17
C ASP A 25 -4.76 8.49 23.14
N SER A 26 -4.32 7.39 22.52
CA SER A 26 -3.51 7.44 21.30
C SER A 26 -4.44 7.28 20.09
N PRO A 27 -4.32 8.11 19.06
CA PRO A 27 -5.06 7.92 17.82
C PRO A 27 -4.67 6.58 17.19
N ALA A 28 -5.64 5.89 16.58
CA ALA A 28 -5.37 4.65 15.87
C ALA A 28 -4.52 4.92 14.62
N ASP A 29 -3.72 3.95 14.19
CA ASP A 29 -2.94 4.06 12.94
C ASP A 29 -3.83 4.38 11.74
N ALA A 30 -5.05 3.84 11.70
CA ALA A 30 -6.02 4.13 10.64
C ALA A 30 -6.37 5.63 10.59
N ASP A 31 -6.55 6.26 11.75
CA ASP A 31 -6.85 7.69 11.87
C ASP A 31 -5.64 8.54 11.47
N LEU A 32 -4.44 8.15 11.92
CA LEU A 32 -3.19 8.80 11.56
C LEU A 32 -2.95 8.74 10.04
N LEU A 33 -3.10 7.57 9.41
CA LEU A 33 -2.95 7.38 7.97
C LEU A 33 -4.03 8.13 7.18
N ALA A 34 -5.29 8.07 7.62
CA ALA A 34 -6.38 8.78 6.96
C ALA A 34 -6.21 10.30 7.03
N SER A 35 -5.51 10.82 8.04
CA SER A 35 -5.22 12.24 8.18
C SER A 35 -4.15 12.77 7.23
N CYS A 36 -3.36 11.89 6.60
CA CYS A 36 -2.32 12.30 5.68
C CYS A 36 -2.86 13.09 4.48
N PRO A 37 -2.07 14.01 3.90
CA PRO A 37 -2.46 14.70 2.67
C PRO A 37 -2.87 13.72 1.56
N GLY A 38 -4.01 13.99 0.91
CA GLY A 38 -4.61 13.09 -0.09
C GLY A 38 -5.48 11.97 0.50
N GLY A 39 -5.43 11.75 1.81
CA GLY A 39 -6.27 10.78 2.50
C GLY A 39 -7.73 11.23 2.68
N PRO A 40 -8.62 10.30 3.06
CA PRO A 40 -10.05 10.58 3.26
C PRO A 40 -10.34 11.49 4.48
N GLY A 41 -9.35 11.75 5.32
CA GLY A 41 -9.49 12.46 6.59
C GLY A 41 -9.89 11.53 7.75
N SER A 42 -9.65 11.99 8.98
CA SER A 42 -10.05 11.30 10.20
C SER A 42 -11.05 12.16 10.99
N LYS A 43 -11.87 11.50 11.83
CA LYS A 43 -12.73 12.16 12.82
C LYS A 43 -12.05 12.31 14.19
N ALA A 44 -10.97 11.58 14.44
CA ALA A 44 -10.26 11.55 15.71
C ALA A 44 -9.10 12.55 15.75
N VAL A 45 -8.44 12.78 14.61
CA VAL A 45 -7.33 13.73 14.45
C VAL A 45 -7.61 14.68 13.29
N GLU A 46 -7.05 15.88 13.36
CA GLU A 46 -7.10 16.84 12.25
C GLU A 46 -6.32 16.35 11.02
N LYS A 47 -6.36 17.10 9.92
CA LYS A 47 -5.51 16.78 8.74
C LYS A 47 -4.05 17.05 9.06
N ALA A 48 -3.19 16.08 8.79
CA ALA A 48 -1.76 16.24 8.94
C ALA A 48 -1.19 17.20 7.88
N ASP A 49 -0.18 17.96 8.26
CA ASP A 49 0.57 18.83 7.34
C ASP A 49 1.43 18.00 6.40
N LYS A 50 2.03 16.92 6.93
CA LYS A 50 2.99 16.11 6.20
C LYS A 50 3.05 14.69 6.72
N CYS A 51 3.01 13.74 5.79
CA CYS A 51 3.35 12.35 6.06
C CYS A 51 4.62 11.94 5.31
N THR A 52 5.51 11.23 5.99
CA THR A 52 6.79 10.79 5.44
C THR A 52 7.08 9.35 5.79
N LEU A 53 7.67 8.62 4.85
CA LEU A 53 8.17 7.29 5.11
C LEU A 53 9.46 7.40 5.92
N VAL A 54 9.53 6.67 7.02
CA VAL A 54 10.69 6.60 7.92
C VAL A 54 11.02 5.14 8.21
N ASN A 55 12.19 4.89 8.83
CA ASN A 55 12.70 3.54 9.07
C ASN A 55 12.77 2.72 7.78
N ILE A 56 13.26 3.36 6.71
CA ILE A 56 13.25 2.78 5.36
C ILE A 56 14.19 1.58 5.30
N VAL A 57 13.66 0.47 4.80
CA VAL A 57 14.38 -0.74 4.42
C VAL A 57 14.28 -0.89 2.91
N ASN A 58 15.43 -1.00 2.24
CA ASN A 58 15.47 -1.32 0.82
C ASN A 58 15.30 -2.82 0.64
N ASN A 59 14.25 -3.22 -0.07
CA ASN A 59 13.98 -4.62 -0.41
C ASN A 59 14.60 -4.93 -1.79
N PRO A 60 14.67 -6.22 -2.18
CA PRO A 60 14.94 -6.57 -3.57
C PRO A 60 13.97 -5.87 -4.51
N ASP A 61 14.48 -5.47 -5.68
CA ASP A 61 13.63 -4.94 -6.75
C ASP A 61 12.62 -6.01 -7.18
N ILE A 62 11.44 -5.57 -7.61
CA ILE A 62 10.37 -6.46 -8.08
C ILE A 62 9.86 -6.02 -9.45
N ARG A 63 9.55 -6.96 -10.33
CA ARG A 63 8.93 -6.70 -11.63
C ARG A 63 7.42 -6.83 -11.53
N VAL A 64 6.73 -5.75 -11.85
CA VAL A 64 5.27 -5.70 -11.89
C VAL A 64 4.80 -5.83 -13.33
N TRP A 65 4.07 -6.90 -13.61
CA TRP A 65 3.54 -7.20 -14.94
C TRP A 65 2.13 -6.65 -15.13
N LYS A 66 1.87 -6.08 -16.31
CA LYS A 66 0.55 -5.62 -16.73
C LYS A 66 0.23 -6.05 -18.16
N PRO A 67 -1.02 -6.49 -18.44
CA PRO A 67 -1.47 -6.72 -19.81
C PRO A 67 -1.42 -5.46 -20.67
N LEU A 68 -0.99 -5.65 -21.92
CA LEU A 68 -1.03 -4.69 -23.01
C LEU A 68 -2.18 -5.05 -23.95
N GLY A 69 -3.33 -4.41 -23.73
CA GLY A 69 -4.53 -4.60 -24.55
C GLY A 69 -5.34 -5.84 -24.20
N ASP A 70 -6.17 -6.27 -25.16
CA ASP A 70 -7.11 -7.37 -24.96
C ASP A 70 -6.52 -8.73 -25.38
N PRO A 71 -6.75 -9.79 -24.57
CA PRO A 71 -6.38 -11.15 -24.93
C PRO A 71 -7.05 -11.59 -26.23
N GLN A 72 -6.33 -12.39 -27.01
CA GLN A 72 -6.84 -13.05 -28.21
C GLN A 72 -7.00 -14.55 -27.93
N LEU A 73 -8.02 -15.15 -28.51
CA LEU A 73 -8.50 -16.48 -28.12
C LEU A 73 -8.52 -17.45 -29.31
N ASN A 74 -7.95 -18.64 -29.16
CA ASN A 74 -8.15 -19.78 -30.07
C ASN A 74 -8.94 -20.90 -29.38
N CYS A 75 -10.05 -20.53 -28.76
CA CYS A 75 -10.85 -21.42 -27.89
C CYS A 75 -12.04 -22.07 -28.60
N GLY A 76 -12.21 -21.84 -29.90
CA GLY A 76 -13.40 -22.24 -30.66
C GLY A 76 -13.49 -23.72 -31.06
N GLY A 77 -12.58 -24.58 -30.60
CA GLY A 77 -12.55 -26.00 -30.95
C GLY A 77 -12.01 -26.31 -32.35
N GLY A 78 -11.33 -25.35 -33.00
CA GLY A 78 -10.56 -25.58 -34.22
C GLY A 78 -9.31 -26.44 -33.96
N THR A 79 -8.65 -26.87 -35.04
CA THR A 79 -7.40 -27.66 -34.99
C THR A 79 -6.18 -26.89 -35.48
N GLU A 80 -6.39 -25.68 -36.00
CA GLU A 80 -5.34 -24.86 -36.58
C GLU A 80 -4.97 -23.71 -35.66
N ASP A 81 -3.70 -23.33 -35.73
CA ASP A 81 -3.22 -22.10 -35.12
C ASP A 81 -3.89 -20.88 -35.77
N ILE A 82 -4.11 -19.83 -34.97
CA ILE A 82 -4.53 -18.52 -35.48
C ILE A 82 -3.41 -17.52 -35.30
N THR A 83 -3.08 -16.79 -36.36
CA THR A 83 -2.15 -15.65 -36.27
C THR A 83 -2.94 -14.41 -35.90
N VAL A 84 -2.56 -13.77 -34.80
CA VAL A 84 -3.19 -12.55 -34.30
C VAL A 84 -2.14 -11.49 -34.01
N THR A 85 -2.56 -10.23 -33.97
CA THR A 85 -1.74 -9.16 -33.43
C THR A 85 -2.10 -8.98 -31.97
N LEU A 86 -1.14 -9.21 -31.08
CA LEU A 86 -1.25 -8.92 -29.65
C LEU A 86 -0.61 -7.57 -29.38
N GLY A 87 -1.17 -6.79 -28.45
CA GLY A 87 -0.57 -5.55 -28.01
C GLY A 87 -1.57 -4.44 -27.74
N GLY A 88 -1.02 -3.29 -27.39
CA GLY A 88 -1.78 -2.13 -26.95
C GLY A 88 -0.88 -1.18 -26.19
N SER A 89 -1.48 -0.31 -25.38
CA SER A 89 -0.75 0.59 -24.49
C SER A 89 -1.17 0.38 -23.04
N THR A 90 -0.23 0.34 -22.12
CA THR A 90 -0.53 0.44 -20.68
C THR A 90 0.23 1.60 -20.07
N THR A 91 -0.37 2.20 -19.03
CA THR A 91 0.29 3.25 -18.26
C THR A 91 0.87 2.64 -16.99
N VAL A 92 2.18 2.75 -16.85
CA VAL A 92 2.88 2.32 -15.64
C VAL A 92 3.04 3.54 -14.75
N THR A 93 2.49 3.45 -13.54
CA THR A 93 2.49 4.53 -12.55
C THR A 93 3.23 4.07 -11.33
N GLN A 94 3.91 4.99 -10.64
CA GLN A 94 4.38 4.75 -9.29
C GLN A 94 3.22 4.31 -8.40
N THR A 95 3.39 3.20 -7.68
CA THR A 95 2.40 2.69 -6.73
C THR A 95 2.99 2.73 -5.33
N THR A 96 2.23 3.31 -4.40
CA THR A 96 2.52 3.20 -2.97
C THR A 96 1.47 2.28 -2.39
N GLU A 97 1.87 1.07 -2.00
CA GLU A 97 0.99 0.10 -1.37
C GLU A 97 1.17 0.18 0.14
N VAL A 98 0.14 0.68 0.80
CA VAL A 98 0.06 0.64 2.26
C VAL A 98 -0.45 -0.75 2.63
N ASN A 99 0.41 -1.62 3.16
CA ASN A 99 -0.01 -2.90 3.73
C ASN A 99 -0.64 -2.63 5.10
N ALA A 100 -1.79 -1.98 5.06
CA ALA A 100 -2.63 -1.80 6.20
C ALA A 100 -3.78 -2.79 6.08
N ASN A 101 -3.72 -3.85 6.89
CA ASN A 101 -4.89 -4.57 7.40
C ASN A 101 -5.92 -3.65 8.11
N LEU A 102 -5.86 -2.33 7.91
CA LEU A 102 -6.65 -1.27 8.55
C LEU A 102 -7.75 -0.72 7.62
N GLY A 103 -7.94 -1.29 6.42
CA GLY A 103 -9.12 -0.99 5.58
C GLY A 103 -9.16 0.40 4.95
N VAL A 104 -8.05 1.12 4.89
CA VAL A 104 -7.97 2.41 4.20
C VAL A 104 -7.48 2.17 2.78
N ASN A 105 -8.33 2.40 1.77
CA ASN A 105 -7.86 2.51 0.38
C ASN A 105 -7.12 3.85 0.27
N VAL A 106 -5.82 3.76 0.04
CA VAL A 106 -4.91 4.90 0.08
C VAL A 106 -4.59 5.37 -1.35
N GLU A 107 -5.62 5.48 -2.18
CA GLU A 107 -5.50 6.10 -3.50
C GLU A 107 -5.08 7.56 -3.34
N GLY A 108 -3.86 7.89 -3.78
CA GLY A 108 -3.37 9.27 -3.84
C GLY A 108 -2.56 9.76 -2.64
N ILE A 109 -2.27 8.93 -1.63
CA ILE A 109 -1.32 9.35 -0.58
C ILE A 109 0.10 9.12 -1.07
N THR A 110 0.77 10.21 -1.37
CA THR A 110 2.21 10.23 -1.62
C THR A 110 2.92 10.35 -0.27
N ILE A 111 3.50 9.25 0.21
CA ILE A 111 4.23 9.21 1.48
C ILE A 111 5.72 9.33 1.18
N GLY A 112 6.22 10.57 1.11
CA GLY A 112 7.61 10.84 0.76
C GLY A 112 7.92 12.33 0.80
N GLY A 113 8.99 12.71 1.49
CA GLY A 113 9.28 14.06 1.94
C GLY A 113 9.25 15.18 0.88
N GLY A 114 8.47 16.22 1.19
CA GLY A 114 8.82 17.64 1.02
C GLY A 114 9.08 18.13 -0.40
N VAL A 115 8.11 18.86 -0.95
CA VAL A 115 8.25 19.75 -2.13
C VAL A 115 9.08 19.13 -3.25
N SER A 116 8.53 18.07 -3.82
CA SER A 116 8.53 17.92 -5.27
C SER A 116 7.18 17.33 -5.56
N THR A 117 6.38 18.06 -6.33
CA THR A 117 5.30 17.50 -7.13
C THR A 117 5.66 16.06 -7.46
N SER A 118 4.94 15.10 -6.89
CA SER A 118 4.94 13.73 -7.38
C SER A 118 4.43 13.81 -8.80
N SER A 119 5.34 14.13 -9.73
CA SER A 119 5.19 13.75 -11.11
C SER A 119 5.14 12.25 -11.04
N SER A 120 3.94 11.69 -10.93
CA SER A 120 3.65 10.33 -11.31
C SER A 120 4.26 10.21 -12.69
N SER A 121 5.48 9.66 -12.78
CA SER A 121 6.13 9.42 -14.05
C SER A 121 5.33 8.30 -14.68
N SER A 122 4.31 8.68 -15.43
CA SER A 122 3.49 7.77 -16.20
C SER A 122 4.23 7.53 -17.49
N SER A 123 4.85 6.37 -17.63
CA SER A 123 5.34 5.90 -18.92
C SER A 123 4.20 5.14 -19.60
N THR A 124 3.86 5.54 -20.82
CA THR A 124 2.97 4.77 -21.68
C THR A 124 3.82 3.78 -22.46
N GLU A 125 3.72 2.51 -22.10
CA GLU A 125 4.37 1.44 -22.85
C GLU A 125 3.43 0.98 -23.96
N SER A 126 3.82 1.20 -25.22
CA SER A 126 3.04 0.79 -26.39
C SER A 126 3.86 -0.12 -27.29
N GLN A 127 3.42 -1.37 -27.42
CA GLN A 127 4.06 -2.33 -28.31
C GLN A 127 3.05 -3.38 -28.79
N SER A 128 3.28 -3.89 -29.99
CA SER A 128 2.50 -4.97 -30.57
C SER A 128 3.40 -6.01 -31.25
N VAL A 129 2.92 -7.24 -31.31
CA VAL A 129 3.62 -8.38 -31.90
C VAL A 129 2.62 -9.29 -32.62
N GLN A 130 3.02 -9.87 -33.75
CA GLN A 130 2.27 -10.96 -34.35
C GLN A 130 2.61 -12.27 -33.64
N PHE A 131 1.60 -13.01 -33.23
CA PHE A 131 1.77 -14.27 -32.50
C PHE A 131 0.80 -15.33 -33.03
N SER A 132 1.28 -16.57 -33.12
CA SER A 132 0.48 -17.74 -33.50
C SER A 132 -0.06 -18.39 -32.23
N ILE A 133 -1.38 -18.36 -32.04
CA ILE A 133 -2.03 -18.98 -30.88
C ILE A 133 -2.47 -20.40 -31.25
N PRO A 134 -1.94 -21.44 -30.57
CA PRO A 134 -2.36 -22.80 -30.81
C PRO A 134 -3.82 -23.06 -30.41
N PRO A 135 -4.47 -24.09 -30.99
CA PRO A 135 -5.80 -24.53 -30.57
C PRO A 135 -5.92 -24.77 -29.07
N GLY A 136 -7.02 -24.33 -28.47
CA GLY A 136 -7.28 -24.50 -27.05
C GLY A 136 -6.44 -23.58 -26.15
N LYS A 137 -5.72 -22.62 -26.74
CA LYS A 137 -4.97 -21.59 -26.02
C LYS A 137 -5.54 -20.21 -26.24
N GLN A 138 -5.13 -19.31 -25.37
CA GLN A 138 -5.36 -17.88 -25.45
C GLN A 138 -4.06 -17.17 -25.11
N ALA A 139 -3.87 -15.96 -25.62
CA ALA A 139 -2.65 -15.20 -25.37
C ALA A 139 -2.95 -13.71 -25.20
N VAL A 140 -2.17 -13.07 -24.35
CA VAL A 140 -2.14 -11.62 -24.18
C VAL A 140 -0.70 -11.15 -24.16
N TYR A 141 -0.46 -9.94 -24.66
CA TYR A 141 0.84 -9.32 -24.53
C TYR A 141 0.95 -8.63 -23.18
N VAL A 142 2.11 -8.69 -22.54
CA VAL A 142 2.32 -8.10 -21.20
C VAL A 142 3.61 -7.28 -21.19
N ALA A 143 3.61 -6.23 -20.38
CA ALA A 143 4.80 -5.44 -20.05
C ALA A 143 5.10 -5.59 -18.55
N GLY A 144 6.32 -5.93 -18.22
CA GLY A 144 6.85 -6.01 -16.87
C GLY A 144 7.81 -4.86 -16.62
N VAL A 145 7.51 -4.01 -15.66
CA VAL A 145 8.40 -2.90 -15.27
C VAL A 145 9.04 -3.20 -13.95
N GLU A 146 10.36 -3.09 -13.87
CA GLU A 146 11.09 -3.25 -12.62
C GLU A 146 10.81 -2.05 -11.70
N HIS A 147 10.53 -2.33 -10.44
CA HIS A 147 10.27 -1.34 -9.40
C HIS A 147 11.28 -1.52 -8.27
N SER A 148 11.87 -0.41 -7.85
CA SER A 148 12.55 -0.39 -6.56
C SER A 148 11.55 -0.44 -5.42
N SER A 149 11.73 -1.43 -4.56
CA SER A 149 10.86 -1.70 -3.42
C SER A 149 11.49 -1.21 -2.14
N GLN A 150 10.75 -0.39 -1.40
CA GLN A 150 11.14 0.12 -0.10
C GLN A 150 10.02 -0.08 0.90
N THR A 151 10.34 -0.53 2.10
CA THR A 151 9.38 -0.62 3.20
C THR A 151 9.73 0.35 4.31
N GLY A 152 8.73 0.86 5.02
CA GLY A 152 8.95 1.73 6.17
C GLY A 152 7.68 1.99 6.95
N ASN A 153 7.78 2.81 7.99
CA ASN A 153 6.64 3.29 8.75
C ASN A 153 6.29 4.73 8.34
N VAL A 154 5.08 5.17 8.64
CA VAL A 154 4.65 6.54 8.37
C VAL A 154 4.89 7.39 9.61
N GLN A 155 5.68 8.45 9.44
CA GLN A 155 5.71 9.55 10.38
C GLN A 155 4.68 10.60 9.93
N VAL A 156 3.76 10.92 10.81
CA VAL A 156 2.70 11.92 10.60
C VAL A 156 3.04 13.16 11.40
N ASN A 157 3.04 14.33 10.75
CA ASN A 157 3.37 15.61 11.35
C ASN A 157 2.16 16.54 11.28
N TYR A 158 1.84 17.17 12.41
CA TYR A 158 0.76 18.13 12.57
C TYR A 158 1.30 19.50 12.96
N GLY A 159 0.59 20.55 12.53
CA GLY A 159 0.89 21.93 12.92
C GLY A 159 0.51 22.19 14.37
N ASP A 160 -0.57 21.55 14.84
CA ASP A 160 -1.05 21.60 16.21
C ASP A 160 -0.91 20.25 16.92
N ARG A 161 -0.95 20.26 18.26
CA ARG A 161 -0.80 19.04 19.06
C ARG A 161 -2.05 18.16 18.94
N GLN A 162 -1.91 17.01 18.30
CA GLN A 162 -2.90 15.95 18.32
C GLN A 162 -2.59 14.99 19.47
N PHE A 163 -3.53 14.86 20.41
CA PHE A 163 -3.37 14.02 21.60
C PHE A 163 -2.08 14.33 22.40
N GLY A 164 -1.62 15.59 22.38
CA GLY A 164 -0.42 16.04 23.09
C GLY A 164 0.88 15.98 22.30
N HIS A 165 0.86 15.42 21.08
CA HIS A 165 2.05 15.23 20.23
C HIS A 165 1.90 15.97 18.89
N PHE A 166 3.00 16.52 18.38
CA PHE A 166 3.07 17.07 17.02
C PHE A 166 3.44 16.02 15.97
N ILE A 167 4.11 14.95 16.41
CA ILE A 167 4.65 13.90 15.54
C ILE A 167 4.17 12.56 16.08
N TRP A 168 3.60 11.76 15.18
CA TRP A 168 3.18 10.40 15.43
C TRP A 168 3.91 9.45 14.49
N PHE A 169 4.21 8.24 14.98
CA PHE A 169 4.77 7.16 14.18
C PHE A 169 3.76 6.03 14.14
N THR A 170 3.33 5.64 12.94
CA THR A 170 2.41 4.52 12.78
C THR A 170 3.14 3.20 12.97
N GLY A 171 2.47 2.20 13.54
CA GLY A 171 2.93 0.81 13.49
C GLY A 171 2.76 0.16 12.10
N ALA A 172 1.91 0.76 11.25
CA ALA A 172 1.70 0.30 9.88
C ALA A 172 3.00 0.26 9.05
N THR A 173 3.15 -0.81 8.26
CA THR A 173 4.23 -0.95 7.28
C THR A 173 3.70 -0.55 5.91
N VAL A 174 4.39 0.38 5.27
CA VAL A 174 4.09 0.85 3.90
C VAL A 174 5.17 0.34 2.98
N THR A 175 4.77 -0.23 1.85
CA THR A 175 5.65 -0.61 0.75
C THR A 175 5.51 0.44 -0.36
N GLN A 176 6.60 1.10 -0.70
CA GLN A 176 6.67 1.99 -1.84
C GLN A 176 7.35 1.27 -3.00
N LEU A 177 6.68 1.25 -4.17
CA LEU A 177 7.21 0.72 -5.41
C LEU A 177 7.47 1.89 -6.36
N THR A 178 8.74 2.16 -6.63
CA THR A 178 9.15 3.22 -7.55
C THR A 178 9.56 2.61 -8.89
N PRO A 179 8.86 2.89 -10.00
CA PRO A 179 9.16 2.31 -11.30
C PRO A 179 10.53 2.78 -11.79
N LYS A 180 11.28 1.88 -12.39
CA LYS A 180 12.48 2.18 -13.18
C LYS A 180 12.04 2.25 -14.66
N PRO A 181 11.80 3.44 -15.21
CA PRO A 181 11.15 3.59 -16.52
C PRO A 181 11.99 3.03 -17.68
N ASP A 182 13.31 2.90 -17.49
CA ASP A 182 14.22 2.35 -18.51
C ASP A 182 14.34 0.82 -18.45
N ASP A 183 13.69 0.16 -17.47
CA ASP A 183 13.74 -1.30 -17.29
C ASP A 183 12.37 -1.94 -17.52
N VAL A 184 12.06 -2.12 -18.81
CA VAL A 184 10.81 -2.70 -19.30
C VAL A 184 11.10 -4.00 -20.05
N GLU A 185 10.44 -5.07 -19.62
CA GLU A 185 10.45 -6.35 -20.30
C GLU A 185 9.09 -6.61 -20.93
N PHE A 186 9.08 -7.18 -22.14
CA PHE A 186 7.84 -7.55 -22.81
C PHE A 186 7.78 -9.06 -23.00
N ASN A 187 6.59 -9.62 -22.81
CA ASN A 187 6.38 -11.05 -22.97
C ASN A 187 4.99 -11.37 -23.53
N VAL A 188 4.83 -12.54 -24.15
CA VAL A 188 3.52 -13.09 -24.51
C VAL A 188 3.13 -14.08 -23.42
N LEU A 189 2.09 -13.76 -22.67
CA LEU A 189 1.49 -14.67 -21.71
C LEU A 189 0.48 -15.54 -22.46
N GLN A 190 0.80 -16.83 -22.61
CA GLN A 190 -0.08 -17.83 -23.19
C GLN A 190 -0.66 -18.73 -22.10
N THR A 191 -1.98 -18.88 -22.07
CA THR A 191 -2.67 -19.72 -21.10
C THR A 191 -3.67 -20.67 -21.77
N ASP A 192 -4.14 -21.66 -21.01
CA ASP A 192 -5.22 -22.54 -21.46
C ASP A 192 -6.55 -21.80 -21.52
N CYS A 193 -7.38 -22.12 -22.52
CA CYS A 193 -8.74 -21.63 -22.58
C CYS A 193 -9.52 -22.01 -21.31
N GLY A 194 -10.28 -21.06 -20.77
CA GLY A 194 -11.01 -21.23 -19.51
C GLY A 194 -10.26 -20.80 -18.26
N THR A 195 -8.99 -20.40 -18.38
CA THR A 195 -8.26 -19.65 -17.35
C THR A 195 -8.41 -18.14 -17.54
N ASP A 196 -8.03 -17.33 -16.56
CA ASP A 196 -7.93 -15.88 -16.77
C ASP A 196 -6.67 -15.58 -17.61
N PRO A 197 -6.81 -15.09 -18.86
CA PRO A 197 -5.66 -14.78 -19.72
C PRO A 197 -4.83 -13.59 -19.21
N ARG A 198 -5.33 -12.82 -18.23
CA ARG A 198 -4.66 -11.66 -17.65
C ARG A 198 -3.96 -11.99 -16.33
N ASP A 199 -4.02 -13.24 -15.88
CA ASP A 199 -3.33 -13.69 -14.68
C ASP A 199 -1.81 -13.79 -14.91
N VAL A 200 -1.10 -12.75 -14.51
CA VAL A 200 0.36 -12.63 -14.62
C VAL A 200 1.12 -13.30 -13.48
N SER A 201 0.44 -14.01 -12.56
CA SER A 201 1.08 -14.64 -11.39
C SER A 201 2.13 -15.70 -11.73
N SER A 202 2.09 -16.23 -12.95
CA SER A 202 3.06 -17.21 -13.46
C SER A 202 4.37 -16.59 -13.97
N LEU A 203 4.43 -15.26 -14.10
CA LEU A 203 5.61 -14.55 -14.59
C LEU A 203 6.60 -14.27 -13.44
N PRO A 204 7.91 -14.21 -13.72
CA PRO A 204 8.91 -13.86 -12.71
C PRO A 204 8.65 -12.48 -12.12
N GLN A 205 8.56 -12.40 -10.79
CA GLN A 205 8.49 -11.14 -10.05
C GLN A 205 9.87 -10.71 -9.59
#